data_AF-A0A2T0PTH0-F1
#
_entry.id   AF-A0A2T0PTH0-F1
#
_cell.length_a   1.000
_cell.length_b   1.000
_cell.length_c   1.000
_cell.angle_alpha   90.00
_cell.angle_beta   90.00
_cell.angle_gamma   90.00
#
_symmetry.space_group_name_H-M   'P 1'
#
loop_
_entity.id
_entity.type
_entity.pdbx_description
1 polymer ?
#
loop_
_entity_poly.entity_id
_entity_poly.type
_entity_poly.pdbx_seq_one_letter_code
_entity_poly.pdbx_strand_id
1 'polypeptide(L)'
;MQRTLFMVAIVAVAAAVGAGVLYGRDLTDGMRYEKAMSQIGEASKANAGPWPQPQETCFVCHGPRGQSLNAWYPALSGQPKVYIAAQLHAFANDQRPNPYMGPLAKGLTDAQIDAFATYFAQQTPARNEDVAADAKLEKRGLALVQARSCQACHGANLMGKDSAARLAGQGRDYLAKQLAEFKAGARKDPTAAMNGIAATLSSEDISAVAHYLAGVSPVREGIAAR
;
A
#
# COMPACT_ATOMS: atom_id res chain seq x y z
N MET A 1 -12.12 -63.98 -25.20
CA MET A 1 -11.32 -62.73 -25.30
C MET A 1 -12.12 -61.47 -24.96
N GLN A 2 -13.30 -61.24 -25.54
CA GLN A 2 -14.04 -59.97 -25.38
C GLN A 2 -14.46 -59.64 -23.93
N ARG A 3 -14.88 -60.64 -23.14
CA ARG A 3 -15.27 -60.47 -21.72
C ARG A 3 -14.09 -60.12 -20.82
N THR A 4 -12.92 -60.68 -21.10
CA THR A 4 -11.68 -60.42 -20.34
C THR A 4 -11.19 -59.00 -20.59
N LEU A 5 -11.23 -58.54 -21.85
CA LEU A 5 -10.91 -57.15 -22.20
C LEU A 5 -11.89 -56.15 -21.54
N PHE A 6 -13.18 -56.46 -21.49
CA PHE A 6 -14.18 -55.64 -20.82
C PHE A 6 -13.92 -55.52 -19.31
N MET A 7 -13.63 -56.62 -18.62
CA MET A 7 -13.33 -56.58 -17.18
C MET A 7 -12.03 -55.82 -16.87
N VAL A 8 -10.99 -55.99 -17.68
CA VAL A 8 -9.74 -55.22 -17.54
C VAL A 8 -9.98 -53.73 -17.73
N ALA A 9 -10.79 -53.34 -18.72
CA ALA A 9 -11.16 -51.95 -18.95
C ALA A 9 -11.93 -51.36 -17.75
N ILE A 10 -12.89 -52.09 -17.18
CA ILE A 10 -13.66 -51.63 -16.02
C ILE A 10 -12.75 -51.44 -14.80
N VAL A 11 -11.86 -52.39 -14.52
CA VAL A 11 -10.92 -52.29 -13.39
C VAL A 11 -9.96 -51.12 -13.58
N ALA A 12 -9.46 -50.90 -14.79
CA ALA A 12 -8.59 -49.76 -15.10
C ALA A 12 -9.31 -48.42 -14.92
N VAL A 13 -10.56 -48.31 -15.37
CA VAL A 13 -11.38 -47.10 -15.16
C VAL A 13 -11.67 -46.89 -13.67
N ALA A 14 -12.05 -47.93 -12.94
CA ALA A 14 -12.31 -47.84 -11.50
C ALA A 14 -11.05 -47.42 -10.70
N ALA A 15 -9.87 -47.92 -11.08
CA ALA A 15 -8.60 -47.53 -10.48
C ALA A 15 -8.24 -46.07 -10.80
N ALA A 16 -8.43 -45.62 -12.04
CA ALA A 16 -8.18 -44.23 -12.43
C ALA A 16 -9.15 -43.25 -11.73
N VAL A 17 -10.43 -43.60 -11.63
CA VAL A 17 -11.44 -42.83 -10.89
C VAL A 17 -11.10 -42.80 -9.39
N GLY A 18 -10.74 -43.95 -8.80
CA GLY A 18 -10.31 -44.04 -7.41
C GLY A 18 -9.08 -43.18 -7.11
N ALA A 19 -8.06 -43.22 -7.98
CA ALA A 19 -6.88 -42.37 -7.85
C ALA A 19 -7.22 -40.87 -8.00
N GLY A 20 -8.11 -40.52 -8.94
CA GLY A 20 -8.59 -39.15 -9.09
C GLY A 20 -9.37 -38.64 -7.88
N VAL A 21 -10.19 -39.47 -7.25
CA VAL A 21 -10.93 -39.13 -6.02
C VAL A 21 -10.00 -38.99 -4.81
N LEU A 22 -9.02 -39.88 -4.67
CA LEU A 22 -8.12 -39.91 -3.51
C LEU A 22 -7.02 -38.86 -3.59
N TYR A 23 -6.41 -38.68 -4.77
CA TYR A 23 -5.20 -37.85 -4.95
C TYR A 23 -5.41 -36.64 -5.85
N GLY A 24 -6.53 -36.55 -6.57
CA GLY A 24 -6.77 -35.47 -7.52
C GLY A 24 -6.77 -34.08 -6.86
N ARG A 25 -7.32 -33.97 -5.64
CA ARG A 25 -7.32 -32.70 -4.90
C ARG A 25 -5.90 -32.25 -4.56
N ASP A 26 -5.10 -33.14 -3.97
CA ASP A 26 -3.72 -32.84 -3.57
C ASP A 26 -2.84 -32.48 -4.78
N LEU A 27 -3.03 -33.17 -5.91
CA LEU A 27 -2.36 -32.83 -7.17
C LEU A 27 -2.78 -31.44 -7.68
N THR A 28 -4.07 -31.11 -7.65
CA THR A 28 -4.54 -29.78 -8.06
C THR A 28 -4.07 -28.67 -7.12
N ASP A 29 -4.02 -28.94 -5.82
CA ASP A 29 -3.52 -28.00 -4.82
C ASP A 29 -2.01 -27.78 -4.99
N GLY A 30 -1.24 -28.84 -5.29
CA GLY A 30 0.17 -28.76 -5.66
C GLY A 30 0.43 -27.93 -6.92
N MET A 31 -0.32 -28.17 -8.00
CA MET A 31 -0.20 -27.38 -9.24
C MET A 31 -0.59 -25.90 -9.03
N ARG A 32 -1.61 -25.64 -8.20
CA ARG A 32 -2.01 -24.26 -7.83
C ARG A 32 -0.90 -23.57 -7.04
N TYR A 33 -0.28 -24.28 -6.12
CA TYR A 33 0.85 -23.78 -5.34
C TYR A 33 2.05 -23.45 -6.24
N GLU A 34 2.45 -24.38 -7.13
CA GLU A 34 3.55 -24.14 -8.07
C GLU A 34 3.26 -22.94 -9.00
N LYS A 35 2.03 -22.84 -9.50
CA LYS A 35 1.59 -21.68 -10.28
C LYS A 35 1.67 -20.38 -9.48
N ALA A 36 1.23 -20.39 -8.22
CA ALA A 36 1.32 -19.21 -7.36
C ALA A 36 2.79 -18.82 -7.09
N MET A 37 3.65 -19.79 -6.79
CA MET A 37 5.07 -19.56 -6.54
C MET A 37 5.81 -19.04 -7.77
N SER A 38 5.53 -19.59 -8.96
CA SER A 38 6.09 -19.09 -10.21
C SER A 38 5.62 -17.68 -10.53
N GLN A 39 4.33 -17.36 -10.31
CA GLN A 39 3.80 -16.00 -10.45
C GLN A 39 4.48 -15.01 -9.48
N ILE A 40 4.74 -15.42 -8.24
CA ILE A 40 5.51 -14.63 -7.28
C ILE A 40 6.94 -14.41 -7.81
N GLY A 41 7.60 -15.45 -8.32
CA GLY A 41 8.94 -15.37 -8.89
C GLY A 41 9.03 -14.40 -10.07
N GLU A 42 8.10 -14.48 -11.01
CA GLU A 42 8.04 -13.57 -12.17
C GLU A 42 7.69 -12.13 -11.76
N ALA A 43 6.77 -11.95 -10.81
CA ALA A 43 6.48 -10.62 -10.26
C ALA A 43 7.71 -10.02 -9.55
N SER A 44 8.49 -10.82 -8.80
CA SER A 44 9.73 -10.36 -8.17
C SER A 44 10.78 -9.94 -9.19
N LYS A 45 10.98 -10.74 -10.26
CA LYS A 45 11.89 -10.39 -11.37
C LYS A 45 11.49 -9.10 -12.06
N ALA A 46 10.21 -8.94 -12.38
CA ALA A 46 9.68 -7.76 -13.06
C ALA A 46 9.77 -6.48 -12.22
N ASN A 47 9.69 -6.60 -10.90
CA ASN A 47 9.59 -5.46 -10.00
C ASN A 47 10.93 -5.03 -9.37
N ALA A 48 11.95 -5.89 -9.32
CA ALA A 48 13.21 -5.55 -8.64
C ALA A 48 14.47 -6.39 -8.98
N GLY A 49 14.43 -7.38 -9.87
CA GLY A 49 15.63 -8.16 -10.27
C GLY A 49 15.91 -9.43 -9.43
N PRO A 50 17.19 -9.81 -9.17
CA PRO A 50 17.55 -11.02 -8.41
C PRO A 50 17.40 -10.87 -6.87
N TRP A 51 17.01 -11.95 -6.19
CA TRP A 51 16.90 -12.04 -4.73
C TRP A 51 18.29 -12.04 -4.03
N PRO A 52 18.45 -11.47 -2.81
CA PRO A 52 17.45 -10.80 -1.98
C PRO A 52 17.14 -9.38 -2.41
N GLN A 53 15.88 -8.98 -2.25
CA GLN A 53 15.39 -7.72 -2.75
C GLN A 53 15.33 -6.62 -1.67
N PRO A 54 15.93 -5.44 -1.89
CA PRO A 54 15.94 -4.37 -0.89
C PRO A 54 14.54 -3.92 -0.40
N GLN A 55 13.49 -4.05 -1.22
CA GLN A 55 12.12 -3.69 -0.82
C GLN A 55 11.47 -4.71 0.13
N GLU A 56 12.02 -5.93 0.26
CA GLU A 56 11.54 -6.94 1.22
C GLU A 56 11.70 -6.45 2.67
N THR A 57 12.67 -5.58 2.94
CA THR A 57 12.81 -4.94 4.25
C THR A 57 11.67 -3.94 4.53
N CYS A 58 11.16 -3.26 3.50
CA CYS A 58 10.08 -2.28 3.64
C CYS A 58 8.73 -2.94 4.00
N PHE A 59 8.52 -4.16 3.51
CA PHE A 59 7.30 -4.96 3.72
C PHE A 59 6.94 -5.14 5.20
N VAL A 60 7.94 -5.32 6.07
CA VAL A 60 7.73 -5.62 7.50
C VAL A 60 6.85 -4.57 8.19
N CYS A 61 7.03 -3.30 7.84
CA CYS A 61 6.25 -2.20 8.42
C CYS A 61 5.16 -1.70 7.46
N HIS A 62 5.46 -1.62 6.16
CA HIS A 62 4.57 -1.01 5.17
C HIS A 62 3.65 -2.01 4.46
N GLY A 63 3.70 -3.29 4.81
CA GLY A 63 2.84 -4.34 4.26
C GLY A 63 3.16 -4.76 2.82
N PRO A 64 2.49 -5.81 2.31
CA PRO A 64 2.82 -6.41 1.01
C PRO A 64 2.72 -5.36 -0.09
N ARG A 65 3.74 -5.24 -0.94
CA ARG A 65 3.79 -4.23 -2.01
C ARG A 65 3.62 -2.78 -1.48
N GLY A 66 3.99 -2.53 -0.22
CA GLY A 66 3.85 -1.23 0.43
C GLY A 66 2.40 -0.86 0.78
N GLN A 67 1.46 -1.81 0.76
CA GLN A 67 0.11 -1.59 1.27
C GLN A 67 0.04 -1.99 2.75
N SER A 68 0.07 -0.98 3.62
CA SER A 68 -0.08 -1.19 5.06
C SER A 68 -1.52 -1.63 5.36
N LEU A 69 -1.67 -2.48 6.38
CA LEU A 69 -2.96 -3.00 6.87
C LEU A 69 -3.23 -2.53 8.31
N ASN A 70 -2.67 -1.37 8.70
CA ASN A 70 -2.89 -0.75 10.00
C ASN A 70 -2.85 0.79 9.92
N ALA A 71 -3.29 1.42 11.00
CA ALA A 71 -3.44 2.87 11.12
C ALA A 71 -2.12 3.65 11.25
N TRP A 72 -1.05 3.00 11.71
CA TRP A 72 0.16 3.66 12.19
C TRP A 72 1.25 3.75 11.13
N TYR A 73 1.43 2.68 10.35
CA TYR A 73 2.37 2.65 9.26
C TYR A 73 1.71 3.13 7.96
N PRO A 74 2.32 4.08 7.24
CA PRO A 74 1.71 4.60 6.04
C PRO A 74 1.77 3.58 4.89
N ALA A 75 0.72 3.51 4.08
CA ALA A 75 0.80 2.88 2.77
C ALA A 75 1.69 3.72 1.82
N LEU A 76 2.61 3.02 1.17
CA LEU A 76 3.46 3.51 0.09
C LEU A 76 2.85 3.18 -1.28
N SER A 77 2.01 2.16 -1.36
CA SER A 77 1.33 1.74 -2.58
C SER A 77 0.59 2.89 -3.25
N GLY A 78 0.86 3.12 -4.53
CA GLY A 78 0.20 4.15 -5.32
C GLY A 78 0.49 5.60 -4.89
N GLN A 79 1.46 5.83 -4.01
CA GLN A 79 1.95 7.16 -3.65
C GLN A 79 2.76 7.75 -4.83
N PRO A 80 2.77 9.08 -5.09
CA PRO A 80 3.56 9.64 -6.19
C PRO A 80 5.06 9.35 -6.04
N LYS A 81 5.69 8.94 -7.15
CA LYS A 81 7.13 8.63 -7.21
C LYS A 81 7.96 9.78 -6.61
N VAL A 82 7.70 11.01 -7.06
CA VAL A 82 8.42 12.21 -6.60
C VAL A 82 8.27 12.41 -5.10
N TYR A 83 7.07 12.22 -4.54
CA TYR A 83 6.86 12.27 -3.10
C TYR A 83 7.67 11.21 -2.35
N ILE A 84 7.65 9.94 -2.79
CA ILE A 84 8.38 8.86 -2.10
C ILE A 84 9.88 9.17 -2.07
N ALA A 85 10.45 9.53 -3.22
CA ALA A 85 11.87 9.88 -3.31
C ALA A 85 12.21 11.05 -2.38
N ALA A 86 11.41 12.12 -2.41
CA ALA A 86 11.60 13.28 -1.53
C ALA A 86 11.54 12.91 -0.05
N GLN A 87 10.63 12.01 0.37
CA GLN A 87 10.56 11.58 1.76
C GLN A 87 11.74 10.71 2.17
N LEU A 88 12.19 9.78 1.32
CA LEU A 88 13.38 8.96 1.60
C LEU A 88 14.63 9.82 1.73
N HIS A 89 14.84 10.79 0.84
CA HIS A 89 15.92 11.76 1.00
C HIS A 89 15.79 12.57 2.28
N ALA A 90 14.58 13.05 2.62
CA ALA A 90 14.35 13.81 3.85
C ALA A 90 14.63 12.99 5.13
N PHE A 91 14.39 11.67 5.11
CA PHE A 91 14.79 10.79 6.20
C PHE A 91 16.31 10.58 6.24
N ALA A 92 16.93 10.37 5.07
CA ALA A 92 18.37 10.11 4.96
C ALA A 92 19.22 11.31 5.42
N ASN A 93 18.75 12.54 5.18
CA ASN A 93 19.46 13.77 5.51
C ASN A 93 18.96 14.46 6.81
N ASP A 94 18.20 13.74 7.64
CA ASP A 94 17.65 14.20 8.91
C ASP A 94 16.69 15.43 8.83
N GLN A 95 16.25 15.83 7.64
CA GLN A 95 15.22 16.88 7.47
C GLN A 95 13.84 16.43 7.97
N ARG A 96 13.59 15.12 8.00
CA ARG A 96 12.41 14.49 8.61
C ARG A 96 12.87 13.47 9.65
N PRO A 97 13.12 13.87 10.91
CA PRO A 97 13.66 12.94 11.90
C PRO A 97 12.65 11.83 12.21
N ASN A 98 13.12 10.58 12.18
CA ASN A 98 12.33 9.42 12.60
C ASN A 98 13.26 8.28 13.04
N PRO A 99 13.05 7.70 14.24
CA PRO A 99 13.97 6.69 14.79
C PRO A 99 14.00 5.37 14.01
N TYR A 100 12.97 5.10 13.21
CA TYR A 100 12.87 3.88 12.39
C TYR A 100 13.33 4.15 10.95
N MET A 101 12.73 5.15 10.29
CA MET A 101 13.01 5.42 8.88
C MET A 101 14.34 6.13 8.63
N GLY A 102 14.88 6.86 9.60
CA GLY A 102 16.17 7.55 9.45
C GLY A 102 17.33 6.59 9.16
N PRO A 103 17.61 5.60 10.04
CA PRO A 103 18.66 4.61 9.80
C PRO A 103 18.47 3.81 8.51
N LEU A 104 17.22 3.45 8.18
CA LEU A 104 16.89 2.72 6.95
C LEU A 104 17.22 3.56 5.71
N ALA A 105 16.78 4.81 5.67
CA ALA A 105 16.98 5.69 4.53
C ALA A 105 18.45 6.10 4.34
N LYS A 106 19.22 6.26 5.42
CA LYS A 106 20.66 6.55 5.38
C LYS A 106 21.49 5.46 4.70
N GLY A 107 21.01 4.22 4.73
CA GLY A 107 21.65 3.09 4.05
C GLY A 107 21.35 3.00 2.54
N LEU A 108 20.48 3.86 2.01
CA LEU A 108 20.06 3.82 0.61
C LEU A 108 20.91 4.73 -0.26
N THR A 109 21.27 4.23 -1.44
CA THR A 109 21.79 5.04 -2.54
C THR A 109 20.65 5.74 -3.28
N ASP A 110 20.96 6.80 -4.02
CA ASP A 110 19.98 7.52 -4.85
C ASP A 110 19.30 6.59 -5.87
N ALA A 111 20.06 5.66 -6.46
CA ALA A 111 19.53 4.66 -7.38
C ALA A 111 18.51 3.73 -6.70
N GLN A 112 18.75 3.33 -5.45
CA GLN A 112 17.80 2.52 -4.68
C GLN A 112 16.56 3.33 -4.29
N ILE A 113 16.73 4.61 -3.92
CA ILE A 113 15.61 5.51 -3.64
C ILE A 113 14.72 5.66 -4.87
N ASP A 114 15.29 5.87 -6.06
CA ASP A 114 14.53 5.96 -7.31
C ASP A 114 13.82 4.64 -7.66
N ALA A 115 14.51 3.52 -7.46
CA ALA A 115 13.94 2.19 -7.69
C ALA A 115 12.73 1.93 -6.78
N PHE A 116 12.84 2.21 -5.48
CA PHE A 116 11.72 2.07 -4.54
C PHE A 116 10.58 3.03 -4.84
N ALA A 117 10.90 4.29 -5.14
CA ALA A 117 9.91 5.28 -5.50
C ALA A 117 9.13 4.87 -6.76
N THR A 118 9.82 4.33 -7.76
CA THR A 118 9.20 3.77 -8.97
C THR A 118 8.33 2.57 -8.65
N TYR A 119 8.86 1.61 -7.90
CA TYR A 119 8.15 0.37 -7.54
C TYR A 119 6.85 0.66 -6.79
N PHE A 120 6.90 1.41 -5.68
CA PHE A 120 5.72 1.67 -4.86
C PHE A 120 4.68 2.55 -5.56
N ALA A 121 5.12 3.48 -6.41
CA ALA A 121 4.22 4.31 -7.20
C ALA A 121 3.37 3.49 -8.19
N GLN A 122 3.86 2.34 -8.66
CA GLN A 122 3.13 1.47 -9.59
C GLN A 122 2.15 0.52 -8.90
N GLN A 123 2.23 0.36 -7.56
CA GLN A 123 1.35 -0.57 -6.85
C GLN A 123 -0.08 -0.04 -6.77
N THR A 124 -1.04 -0.98 -6.78
CA THR A 124 -2.45 -0.67 -6.61
C THR A 124 -2.72 -0.22 -5.17
N PRO A 125 -3.21 1.01 -4.94
CA PRO A 125 -3.53 1.49 -3.61
C PRO A 125 -4.85 0.89 -3.10
N ALA A 126 -4.94 0.70 -1.80
CA ALA A 126 -6.16 0.39 -1.06
C ALA A 126 -6.20 1.21 0.25
N ARG A 127 -7.31 1.12 0.99
CA ARG A 127 -7.38 1.69 2.34
C ARG A 127 -6.52 0.87 3.30
N ASN A 128 -5.87 1.54 4.24
CA ASN A 128 -5.09 0.88 5.30
C ASN A 128 -5.94 0.09 6.29
N GLU A 129 -7.17 0.54 6.52
CA GLU A 129 -8.06 0.01 7.53
C GLU A 129 -9.53 0.20 7.15
N ASP A 130 -10.40 -0.56 7.80
CA ASP A 130 -11.81 -0.29 7.83
C ASP A 130 -12.10 0.69 8.97
N VAL A 131 -12.31 1.96 8.59
CA VAL A 131 -12.65 3.02 9.54
C VAL A 131 -14.06 2.79 10.06
N ALA A 132 -14.22 2.71 11.38
CA ALA A 132 -15.52 2.60 12.02
C ALA A 132 -16.39 3.83 11.69
N ALA A 133 -17.66 3.60 11.35
CA ALA A 133 -18.56 4.67 10.95
C ALA A 133 -18.77 5.71 12.07
N ASP A 134 -18.57 6.99 11.75
CA ASP A 134 -18.88 8.12 12.63
C ASP A 134 -19.32 9.31 11.77
N ALA A 135 -20.63 9.42 11.57
CA ALA A 135 -21.21 10.44 10.70
C ALA A 135 -20.84 11.89 11.11
N LYS A 136 -20.57 12.14 12.41
CA LYS A 136 -20.19 13.47 12.89
C LYS A 136 -18.75 13.78 12.50
N LEU A 137 -17.82 12.85 12.73
CA LEU A 137 -16.43 13.02 12.33
C LEU A 137 -16.28 13.06 10.80
N GLU A 138 -16.99 12.20 10.08
CA GLU A 138 -17.02 12.18 8.62
C GLU A 138 -17.48 13.53 8.06
N LYS A 139 -18.64 14.04 8.52
CA LYS A 139 -19.18 15.33 8.06
C LYS A 139 -18.25 16.49 8.39
N ARG A 140 -17.68 16.51 9.60
CA ARG A 140 -16.73 17.56 10.01
C ARG A 140 -15.45 17.50 9.20
N GLY A 141 -14.88 16.30 9.03
CA GLY A 141 -13.66 16.07 8.26
C GLY A 141 -13.82 16.49 6.81
N LEU A 142 -14.91 16.08 6.15
CA LEU A 142 -15.24 16.51 4.80
C LEU A 142 -15.31 18.04 4.67
N ALA A 143 -16.03 18.70 5.58
CA ALA A 143 -16.17 20.15 5.56
C ALA A 143 -14.82 20.86 5.72
N LEU A 144 -13.94 20.35 6.59
CA LEU A 144 -12.58 20.88 6.77
C LEU A 144 -11.73 20.66 5.51
N VAL A 145 -11.75 19.46 4.93
CA VAL A 145 -11.02 19.14 3.69
C VAL A 145 -11.44 20.07 2.55
N GLN A 146 -12.74 20.31 2.40
CA GLN A 146 -13.29 21.23 1.40
C GLN A 146 -12.90 22.68 1.69
N ALA A 147 -13.08 23.14 2.92
CA ALA A 147 -12.81 24.53 3.31
C ALA A 147 -11.33 24.91 3.16
N ARG A 148 -10.39 23.96 3.27
CA ARG A 148 -8.95 24.17 3.05
C ARG A 148 -8.50 23.80 1.65
N SER A 149 -9.42 23.41 0.77
CA SER A 149 -9.13 23.02 -0.62
C SER A 149 -8.01 21.99 -0.73
N CYS A 150 -8.00 20.95 0.11
CA CYS A 150 -6.89 19.98 0.16
C CYS A 150 -6.56 19.38 -1.22
N GLN A 151 -7.59 19.11 -2.04
CA GLN A 151 -7.45 18.59 -3.40
C GLN A 151 -6.67 19.52 -4.35
N ALA A 152 -6.58 20.82 -4.07
CA ALA A 152 -5.83 21.76 -4.91
C ALA A 152 -4.33 21.43 -4.92
N CYS A 153 -3.80 20.92 -3.81
CA CYS A 153 -2.40 20.49 -3.71
C CYS A 153 -2.27 18.96 -3.78
N HIS A 154 -3.19 18.22 -3.13
CA HIS A 154 -3.13 16.76 -3.03
C HIS A 154 -3.82 16.04 -4.22
N GLY A 155 -4.13 16.76 -5.29
CA GLY A 155 -4.67 16.21 -6.52
C GLY A 155 -6.14 15.78 -6.45
N ALA A 156 -6.67 15.39 -7.60
CA ALA A 156 -8.03 14.85 -7.72
C ALA A 156 -8.21 13.61 -6.84
N ASN A 157 -9.37 13.51 -6.19
CA ASN A 157 -9.70 12.43 -5.25
C ASN A 157 -8.63 12.23 -4.14
N LEU A 158 -7.81 13.25 -3.84
CA LEU A 158 -6.75 13.21 -2.83
C LEU A 158 -5.70 12.12 -3.11
N MET A 159 -5.45 11.85 -4.40
CA MET A 159 -4.54 10.81 -4.88
C MET A 159 -3.06 11.21 -4.93
N GLY A 160 -2.75 12.44 -4.53
CA GLY A 160 -1.42 13.01 -4.60
C GLY A 160 -1.07 13.47 -6.01
N LYS A 161 -0.10 14.38 -6.09
CA LYS A 161 0.48 14.85 -7.34
C LYS A 161 1.88 15.39 -7.05
N ASP A 162 2.85 15.06 -7.89
CA ASP A 162 4.24 15.53 -7.75
C ASP A 162 4.80 15.26 -6.33
N SER A 163 5.17 16.30 -5.59
CA SER A 163 5.67 16.23 -4.21
C SER A 163 4.57 16.24 -3.15
N ALA A 164 3.29 16.25 -3.52
CA ALA A 164 2.17 16.17 -2.59
C ALA A 164 1.70 14.71 -2.44
N ALA A 165 1.54 14.25 -1.21
CA ALA A 165 1.09 12.89 -0.92
C ALA A 165 -0.37 12.64 -1.31
N ARG A 166 -0.65 11.41 -1.73
CA ARG A 166 -1.93 10.72 -1.57
C ARG A 166 -2.33 10.70 -0.11
N LEU A 167 -3.53 11.19 0.16
CA LEU A 167 -4.16 11.17 1.48
C LEU A 167 -5.30 10.15 1.54
N ALA A 168 -5.97 9.90 0.42
CA ALA A 168 -7.11 8.98 0.35
C ALA A 168 -6.73 7.58 0.84
N GLY A 169 -7.42 7.07 1.86
CA GLY A 169 -7.26 5.70 2.35
C GLY A 169 -5.99 5.46 3.16
N GLN A 170 -5.27 6.52 3.54
CA GLN A 170 -4.10 6.40 4.41
C GLN A 170 -4.52 6.13 5.86
N GLY A 171 -3.68 5.48 6.67
CA GLY A 171 -4.00 5.17 8.07
C GLY A 171 -4.37 6.40 8.89
N ARG A 172 -5.48 6.33 9.64
CA ARG A 172 -6.01 7.46 10.42
C ARG A 172 -4.99 7.99 11.42
N ASP A 173 -4.34 7.10 12.16
CA ASP A 173 -3.43 7.50 13.24
C ASP A 173 -2.14 8.10 12.66
N TYR A 174 -1.67 7.59 11.52
CA TYR A 174 -0.58 8.20 10.74
C TYR A 174 -0.96 9.62 10.30
N LEU A 175 -2.13 9.80 9.66
CA LEU A 175 -2.60 11.10 9.20
C LEU A 175 -2.69 12.13 10.34
N ALA A 176 -3.32 11.73 11.46
CA ALA A 176 -3.44 12.57 12.64
C ALA A 176 -2.06 12.97 13.18
N LYS A 177 -1.14 12.01 13.29
CA LYS A 177 0.24 12.26 13.71
C LYS A 177 0.96 13.23 12.77
N GLN A 178 0.82 13.06 11.45
CA GLN A 178 1.50 13.95 10.50
C GLN A 178 0.99 15.39 10.57
N LEU A 179 -0.33 15.58 10.68
CA LEU A 179 -0.91 16.91 10.87
C LEU A 179 -0.45 17.55 12.19
N ALA A 180 -0.41 16.79 13.27
CA ALA A 180 0.11 17.26 14.55
C ALA A 180 1.60 17.65 14.47
N GLU A 181 2.43 16.86 13.78
CA GLU A 181 3.84 17.17 13.58
C GLU A 181 4.07 18.41 12.71
N PHE A 182 3.25 18.63 11.68
CA PHE A 182 3.27 19.88 10.91
C PHE A 182 2.85 21.07 11.77
N LYS A 183 1.79 20.92 12.57
CA LYS A 183 1.31 21.96 13.50
C LYS A 183 2.39 22.34 14.52
N ALA A 184 3.11 21.36 15.06
CA ALA A 184 4.16 21.56 16.05
C ALA A 184 5.52 21.96 15.43
N GLY A 185 5.66 21.95 14.11
CA GLY A 185 6.93 22.22 13.42
C GLY A 185 7.96 21.09 13.51
N ALA A 186 7.60 19.94 14.09
CA ALA A 186 8.43 18.74 14.14
C ALA A 186 8.61 18.11 12.74
N ARG A 187 7.61 18.29 11.87
CA ARG A 187 7.71 18.02 10.42
C ARG A 187 7.60 19.33 9.66
N LYS A 188 8.50 19.58 8.72
CA LYS A 188 8.50 20.78 7.88
C LYS A 188 8.19 20.40 6.43
N ASP A 189 7.21 21.10 5.87
CA ASP A 189 6.97 21.13 4.44
C ASP A 189 7.94 22.15 3.81
N PRO A 190 8.68 21.80 2.74
CA PRO A 190 9.55 22.75 2.06
C PRO A 190 8.88 24.07 1.65
N THR A 191 7.57 24.04 1.34
CA THR A 191 6.79 25.24 0.99
C THR A 191 6.14 25.92 2.19
N ALA A 192 6.25 25.32 3.37
CA ALA A 192 5.51 25.66 4.60
C ALA A 192 3.97 25.65 4.47
N ALA A 193 3.41 25.25 3.33
CA ALA A 193 1.98 25.26 3.10
C ALA A 193 1.26 24.33 4.08
N MET A 194 1.72 23.09 4.24
CA MET A 194 1.13 22.15 5.20
C MET A 194 1.30 22.58 6.65
N ASN A 195 2.42 23.23 7.00
CA ASN A 195 2.59 23.82 8.33
C ASN A 195 1.54 24.92 8.57
N GLY A 196 1.30 25.80 7.61
CA GLY A 196 0.27 26.85 7.67
C GLY A 196 -1.14 26.28 7.79
N ILE A 197 -1.49 25.28 6.97
CA ILE A 197 -2.79 24.60 7.05
C ILE A 197 -2.98 23.95 8.43
N ALA A 198 -2.00 23.17 8.89
CA ALA A 198 -2.10 22.45 10.16
C ALA A 198 -2.15 23.39 11.38
N ALA A 199 -1.54 24.58 11.29
CA ALA A 199 -1.61 25.59 12.34
C ALA A 199 -3.06 26.01 12.63
N THR A 200 -3.93 26.02 11.62
CA THR A 200 -5.35 26.41 11.74
C THR A 200 -6.27 25.34 12.33
N LEU A 201 -5.79 24.10 12.49
CA LEU A 201 -6.61 22.98 12.95
C LEU A 201 -6.50 22.81 14.46
N SER A 202 -7.63 22.60 15.14
CA SER A 202 -7.63 22.08 16.52
C SER A 202 -7.26 20.59 16.55
N SER A 203 -7.04 20.03 17.74
CA SER A 203 -6.81 18.58 17.90
C SER A 203 -8.03 17.76 17.44
N GLU A 204 -9.24 18.26 17.70
CA GLU A 204 -10.50 17.66 17.24
C GLU A 204 -10.64 17.76 15.72
N ASP A 205 -10.21 18.87 15.11
CA ASP A 205 -10.17 19.01 13.65
C ASP A 205 -9.19 18.04 13.01
N ILE A 206 -8.01 17.86 13.59
CA ILE A 206 -7.02 16.89 13.13
C ILE A 206 -7.61 15.48 13.15
N SER A 207 -8.28 15.11 14.24
CA SER A 207 -8.95 13.80 14.36
C SER A 207 -10.04 13.62 13.30
N ALA A 208 -10.89 14.63 13.08
CA ALA A 208 -11.95 14.59 12.08
C ALA A 208 -11.41 14.50 10.65
N VAL A 209 -10.39 15.30 10.30
CA VAL A 209 -9.73 15.25 8.99
C VAL A 209 -9.10 13.88 8.76
N ALA A 210 -8.36 13.36 9.74
CA ALA A 210 -7.73 12.05 9.63
C ALA A 210 -8.75 10.92 9.46
N HIS A 211 -9.84 10.94 10.24
CA HIS A 211 -10.93 9.98 10.15
C HIS A 211 -11.55 9.99 8.74
N TYR A 212 -11.91 11.17 8.24
CA TYR A 212 -12.50 11.29 6.90
C TYR A 212 -11.55 10.78 5.81
N LEU A 213 -10.30 11.25 5.79
CA LEU A 213 -9.31 10.89 4.77
C LEU A 213 -8.99 9.39 4.75
N ALA A 214 -8.92 8.75 5.92
CA ALA A 214 -8.72 7.30 6.04
C ALA A 214 -9.89 6.50 5.46
N GLY A 215 -11.12 7.05 5.53
CA GLY A 215 -12.32 6.46 4.95
C GLY A 215 -12.41 6.59 3.42
N VAL A 216 -11.72 7.56 2.81
CA VAL A 216 -11.77 7.80 1.36
C VAL A 216 -11.13 6.65 0.59
N SER A 217 -11.87 6.06 -0.36
CA SER A 217 -11.33 5.03 -1.24
C SER A 217 -10.31 5.61 -2.23
N PRO A 218 -9.09 5.05 -2.32
CA PRO A 218 -8.11 5.51 -3.30
C PRO A 218 -8.46 4.98 -4.69
N VAL A 219 -8.91 5.86 -5.58
CA VAL A 219 -9.24 5.50 -6.97
C VAL A 219 -8.33 6.28 -7.91
N ARG A 220 -7.51 5.57 -8.70
CA ARG A 220 -6.76 6.16 -9.80
C ARG A 220 -7.64 6.20 -11.04
N GLU A 221 -7.80 7.37 -11.64
CA GLU A 221 -8.37 7.47 -12.98
C GLU A 221 -7.51 6.64 -13.95
N GLY A 222 -8.14 5.74 -14.70
CA GLY A 222 -7.48 4.99 -15.79
C GLY A 222 -7.00 3.57 -15.48
N ILE A 223 -7.11 3.07 -14.24
CA ILE A 223 -6.92 1.63 -13.95
C ILE A 223 -8.28 1.05 -13.59
N ALA A 224 -9.01 0.62 -14.61
CA ALA A 224 -10.20 -0.20 -14.41
C ALA A 224 -9.82 -1.39 -13.52
N ALA A 225 -10.58 -1.60 -12.44
CA ALA A 225 -10.58 -2.86 -11.72
C ALA A 225 -10.88 -3.96 -12.76
N ARG A 226 -9.84 -4.71 -13.15
CA ARG A 226 -9.96 -5.93 -13.93
C ARG A 226 -10.00 -7.11 -12.98
#